data_AF-B8C8Y5-F1
#
_entry.id   AF-B8C8Y5-F1
#
_cell.length_a   1.000
_cell.length_b   1.000
_cell.length_c   1.000
_cell.angle_alpha   90.00
_cell.angle_beta   90.00
_cell.angle_gamma   90.00
#
_symmetry.space_group_name_H-M   'P 1'
#
loop_
_entity.id
_entity.type
_entity.pdbx_description
1 polymer ?
#
loop_
_entity_poly.entity_id
_entity_poly.type
_entity_poly.pdbx_seq_one_letter_code
_entity_poly.pdbx_strand_id
1 'polypeptide(L)'
;MSSTIVTPTHTDVLFGRGVATNRHPGNENFRTIVKDYVGVYVTSTKKQKMLTSRSIVDLIQTQLSPPGRFLEKDVKTGLWRVVDRKKAVEKTAQTLRDGAAPLRKELSEDVNDNMFIHAVFDQKELEDRAYNLIEDIAEFEGV
;
A
#
# COMPACT_ATOMS: atom_id res chain seq x y z
N MET A 1 -17.25 0.20 -27.82
CA MET A 1 -17.11 -0.92 -26.85
C MET A 1 -18.25 -0.79 -25.85
N SER A 2 -19.28 -1.65 -25.95
CA SER A 2 -20.45 -1.59 -25.06
C SER A 2 -20.04 -2.06 -23.66
N SER A 3 -20.07 -1.17 -22.67
CA SER A 3 -19.81 -1.54 -21.27
C SER A 3 -20.99 -2.39 -20.77
N THR A 4 -20.74 -3.67 -20.47
CA THR A 4 -21.75 -4.59 -19.94
C THR A 4 -22.33 -4.03 -18.63
N ILE A 5 -23.65 -3.84 -18.62
CA ILE A 5 -24.42 -3.48 -17.43
C ILE A 5 -24.49 -4.72 -16.54
N VAL A 6 -24.22 -4.55 -15.24
CA VAL A 6 -24.18 -5.67 -14.29
C VAL A 6 -24.96 -5.36 -13.01
N THR A 7 -25.47 -6.41 -12.37
CA THR A 7 -25.94 -6.32 -10.98
C THR A 7 -24.75 -6.61 -10.06
N PRO A 8 -24.47 -5.75 -9.06
CA PRO A 8 -23.48 -6.03 -8.03
C PRO A 8 -23.78 -7.32 -7.26
N THR A 9 -22.71 -8.05 -6.98
CA THR A 9 -22.67 -9.22 -6.09
C THR A 9 -21.96 -8.85 -4.80
N HIS A 10 -22.02 -9.70 -3.79
CA HIS A 10 -21.40 -9.45 -2.50
C HIS A 10 -19.85 -9.38 -2.53
N THR A 11 -19.19 -9.81 -3.62
CA THR A 11 -17.72 -9.70 -3.79
C THR A 11 -17.31 -8.48 -4.62
N ASP A 12 -18.26 -7.74 -5.20
CA ASP A 12 -17.96 -6.58 -6.02
C ASP A 12 -17.59 -5.35 -5.17
N VAL A 13 -16.54 -4.66 -5.61
CA VAL A 13 -16.05 -3.43 -5.01
C VAL A 13 -16.71 -2.24 -5.70
N LEU A 14 -17.55 -1.52 -4.98
CA LEU A 14 -18.34 -0.41 -5.49
C LEU A 14 -17.63 0.93 -5.30
N PHE A 15 -17.57 1.71 -6.38
CA PHE A 15 -17.18 3.11 -6.38
C PHE A 15 -18.36 3.99 -5.96
N GLY A 16 -18.02 5.19 -5.47
CA GLY A 16 -18.99 6.18 -5.00
C GLY A 16 -18.80 6.55 -3.53
N ARG A 17 -19.55 7.56 -3.10
CA ARG A 17 -19.59 8.06 -1.72
C ARG A 17 -20.90 7.66 -1.06
N GLY A 18 -20.90 7.56 0.26
CA GLY A 18 -22.09 7.33 1.08
C GLY A 18 -22.07 6.01 1.86
N VAL A 19 -22.95 5.94 2.87
CA VAL A 19 -23.01 4.83 3.84
C VAL A 19 -23.33 3.49 3.18
N ALA A 20 -24.29 3.47 2.25
CA ALA A 20 -24.69 2.24 1.56
C ALA A 20 -23.54 1.61 0.76
N THR A 21 -22.83 2.41 -0.04
CA THR A 21 -21.65 1.96 -0.78
C THR A 21 -20.54 1.52 0.18
N ASN A 22 -20.34 2.24 1.30
CA ASN A 22 -19.31 1.90 2.26
C ASN A 22 -19.56 0.55 2.96
N ARG A 23 -20.81 0.25 3.30
CA ARG A 23 -21.29 -0.98 3.96
C ARG A 23 -21.59 -2.13 2.99
N HIS A 24 -21.31 -1.95 1.70
CA HIS A 24 -21.44 -3.04 0.76
C HIS A 24 -20.46 -4.17 1.16
N PRO A 25 -20.87 -5.45 1.19
CA PRO A 25 -20.02 -6.55 1.63
C PRO A 25 -18.68 -6.61 0.89
N GLY A 26 -18.68 -6.35 -0.41
CA GLY A 26 -17.45 -6.34 -1.21
C GLY A 26 -16.52 -5.18 -0.86
N ASN A 27 -17.05 -4.04 -0.38
CA ASN A 27 -16.25 -2.92 0.10
C ASN A 27 -15.68 -3.18 1.51
N GLU A 28 -16.41 -3.90 2.36
CA GLU A 28 -15.91 -4.36 3.66
C GLU A 28 -14.78 -5.37 3.50
N ASN A 29 -14.98 -6.37 2.65
CA ASN A 29 -13.95 -7.36 2.32
C ASN A 29 -12.73 -6.69 1.67
N PHE A 30 -12.93 -5.78 0.72
CA PHE A 30 -11.86 -5.00 0.10
C PHE A 30 -11.01 -4.26 1.13
N ARG A 31 -11.63 -3.56 2.10
CA ARG A 31 -10.87 -2.86 3.15
C ARG A 31 -10.13 -3.83 4.06
N THR A 32 -10.71 -4.99 4.35
CA THR A 32 -10.07 -6.04 5.15
C THR A 32 -8.82 -6.56 4.44
N ILE A 33 -8.95 -6.96 3.16
CA ILE A 33 -7.82 -7.37 2.32
C ILE A 33 -6.75 -6.27 2.30
N VAL A 34 -7.13 -5.01 2.01
CA VAL A 34 -6.15 -3.91 1.97
C VAL A 34 -5.40 -3.74 3.29
N LYS A 35 -6.09 -3.88 4.42
CA LYS A 35 -5.50 -3.77 5.77
C LYS A 35 -4.36 -4.78 5.97
N ASP A 36 -4.52 -6.00 5.48
CA ASP A 36 -3.49 -7.06 5.60
C ASP A 36 -2.19 -6.73 4.84
N TYR A 37 -2.26 -5.87 3.82
CA TYR A 37 -1.10 -5.43 3.04
C TYR A 37 -0.51 -4.08 3.49
N VAL A 38 -1.15 -3.36 4.44
CA VAL A 38 -0.68 -2.03 4.88
C VAL A 38 0.74 -2.10 5.43
N GLY A 39 1.06 -3.09 6.27
CA GLY A 39 2.39 -3.22 6.88
C GLY A 39 3.50 -3.35 5.82
N VAL A 40 3.33 -4.26 4.87
CA VAL A 40 4.25 -4.44 3.73
C VAL A 40 4.32 -3.18 2.87
N TYR A 41 3.19 -2.50 2.67
CA TYR A 41 3.13 -1.27 1.88
C TYR A 41 3.95 -0.13 2.49
N VAL A 42 3.96 0.04 3.81
CA VAL A 42 4.68 1.14 4.47
C VAL A 42 6.19 1.02 4.28
N THR A 43 6.74 -0.18 4.41
CA THR A 43 8.18 -0.47 4.28
C THR A 43 8.66 -0.61 2.84
N SER A 44 7.75 -0.59 1.86
CA SER A 44 8.04 -0.84 0.45
C SER A 44 8.57 0.37 -0.33
N THR A 45 9.41 0.11 -1.34
CA THR A 45 9.82 1.07 -2.37
C THR A 45 8.63 1.50 -3.25
N LYS A 46 8.81 2.56 -4.05
CA LYS A 46 7.78 3.04 -5.01
C LYS A 46 7.34 1.93 -5.99
N LYS A 47 8.28 1.13 -6.50
CA LYS A 47 8.00 0.01 -7.41
C LYS A 47 7.17 -1.06 -6.71
N GLN A 48 7.56 -1.46 -5.50
CA GLN A 48 6.83 -2.46 -4.70
C GLN A 48 5.43 -1.99 -4.35
N LYS A 49 5.24 -0.73 -3.93
CA LYS A 49 3.92 -0.14 -3.66
C LYS A 49 2.95 -0.25 -4.84
N MET A 50 3.46 -0.04 -6.05
CA MET A 50 2.69 -0.21 -7.29
C MET A 50 2.35 -1.68 -7.54
N LEU A 51 3.29 -2.61 -7.32
CA LEU A 51 3.05 -4.05 -7.45
C LEU A 51 2.02 -4.55 -6.42
N THR A 52 2.13 -4.15 -5.14
CA THR A 52 1.15 -4.47 -4.09
C THR A 52 -0.27 -4.07 -4.49
N SER A 53 -0.43 -2.87 -5.05
CA SER A 53 -1.74 -2.39 -5.50
C SER A 53 -2.31 -3.25 -6.63
N ARG A 54 -1.46 -3.73 -7.55
CA ARG A 54 -1.88 -4.64 -8.63
C ARG A 54 -2.24 -6.02 -8.09
N SER A 55 -1.44 -6.57 -7.19
CA SER A 55 -1.67 -7.89 -6.59
C SER A 55 -2.99 -7.96 -5.83
N ILE A 56 -3.38 -6.91 -5.11
CA ILE A 56 -4.67 -6.86 -4.42
C ILE A 56 -5.84 -6.83 -5.43
N VAL A 57 -5.72 -6.07 -6.52
CA VAL A 57 -6.73 -6.07 -7.60
C VAL A 57 -6.86 -7.47 -8.21
N ASP A 58 -5.73 -8.12 -8.49
CA ASP A 58 -5.72 -9.47 -9.04
C ASP A 58 -6.34 -10.48 -8.06
N LEU A 59 -6.06 -10.36 -6.75
CA LEU A 59 -6.67 -11.19 -5.71
C LEU A 59 -8.20 -11.06 -5.73
N ILE A 60 -8.72 -9.84 -5.75
CA ILE A 60 -10.18 -9.59 -5.79
C ILE A 60 -10.80 -10.19 -7.05
N GLN A 61 -10.13 -10.04 -8.19
CA GLN A 61 -10.63 -10.46 -9.50
C GLN A 61 -10.45 -11.94 -9.82
N THR A 62 -9.66 -12.68 -9.04
CA THR A 62 -9.33 -14.08 -9.37
C THR A 62 -9.53 -15.07 -8.22
N GLN A 63 -9.45 -14.63 -6.96
CA GLN A 63 -9.45 -15.52 -5.79
C GLN A 63 -10.78 -15.53 -5.01
N LEU A 64 -11.67 -14.56 -5.26
CA LEU A 64 -12.98 -14.51 -4.63
C LEU A 64 -14.00 -15.38 -5.40
N SER A 65 -15.04 -15.84 -4.70
CA SER A 65 -16.15 -16.58 -5.29
C SER A 65 -17.50 -15.90 -4.97
N PRO A 66 -18.20 -15.34 -5.98
CA PRO A 66 -17.75 -15.18 -7.36
C PRO A 66 -16.56 -14.20 -7.46
N PRO A 67 -15.79 -14.22 -8.56
CA PRO A 67 -14.73 -13.25 -8.80
C PRO A 67 -15.25 -11.82 -8.66
N GLY A 68 -14.59 -11.03 -7.82
CA GLY A 68 -15.00 -9.66 -7.57
C GLY A 68 -14.69 -8.76 -8.76
N ARG A 69 -15.53 -7.74 -8.99
CA ARG A 69 -15.29 -6.69 -9.98
C ARG A 69 -15.25 -5.36 -9.28
N PHE A 70 -14.59 -4.40 -9.92
CA PHE A 70 -14.63 -3.01 -9.50
C PHE A 70 -15.71 -2.31 -10.33
N LEU A 71 -16.74 -1.79 -9.68
CA LEU A 71 -17.93 -1.28 -10.34
C LEU A 71 -18.15 0.20 -10.04
N GLU A 72 -18.57 0.96 -11.05
CA GLU A 72 -19.00 2.34 -10.93
C GLU A 72 -20.45 2.49 -11.41
N LYS A 73 -21.23 3.28 -10.66
CA LYS A 73 -22.63 3.56 -11.00
C LYS A 73 -22.68 4.76 -11.93
N ASP A 74 -23.25 4.57 -13.11
CA ASP A 74 -23.56 5.66 -14.03
C ASP A 74 -24.68 6.51 -13.42
N VAL A 75 -24.42 7.80 -13.20
CA VAL A 75 -25.34 8.71 -12.50
C VAL A 75 -26.62 8.97 -13.31
N LYS A 76 -26.54 8.94 -14.65
CA LYS A 76 -27.68 9.23 -15.52
C LYS A 76 -28.63 8.04 -15.62
N THR A 77 -28.07 6.84 -15.72
CA THR A 77 -28.86 5.61 -15.94
C THR A 77 -29.13 4.84 -14.65
N GLY A 78 -28.36 5.10 -13.59
CA GLY A 78 -28.40 4.33 -12.36
C GLY A 78 -27.79 2.92 -12.47
N LEU A 79 -27.18 2.58 -13.60
CA LEU A 79 -26.68 1.25 -13.90
C LEU A 79 -25.21 1.10 -13.51
N TRP A 80 -24.82 -0.11 -13.09
CA TRP A 80 -23.43 -0.40 -12.73
C TRP A 80 -22.64 -0.93 -13.93
N ARG A 81 -21.39 -0.50 -14.02
CA ARG A 81 -20.44 -0.92 -15.06
C ARG A 81 -19.10 -1.26 -14.44
N VAL A 82 -18.42 -2.22 -15.05
CA VAL A 82 -17.04 -2.57 -14.66
C VAL A 82 -16.12 -1.42 -15.03
N VAL A 83 -15.30 -0.98 -14.08
CA VAL A 83 -14.27 0.06 -14.32
C VAL A 83 -13.04 -0.55 -14.96
N ASP A 84 -12.21 0.29 -15.57
CA ASP A 84 -10.92 -0.13 -16.09
C ASP A 84 -9.97 -0.54 -14.96
N ARG A 85 -9.03 -1.44 -15.30
CA ARG A 85 -8.04 -1.93 -14.34
C ARG A 85 -7.21 -0.79 -13.74
N LYS A 86 -6.99 0.29 -14.50
CA LYS A 86 -6.28 1.48 -14.01
C LYS A 86 -7.03 2.13 -12.84
N LYS A 87 -8.34 2.43 -12.96
CA LYS A 87 -9.13 2.95 -11.82
C LYS A 87 -9.15 2.00 -10.63
N ALA A 88 -9.24 0.69 -10.86
CA ALA A 88 -9.22 -0.30 -9.79
C ALA A 88 -7.90 -0.24 -8.97
N VAL A 89 -6.76 -0.15 -9.68
CA VAL A 89 -5.44 0.01 -9.05
C VAL A 89 -5.33 1.35 -8.33
N GLU A 90 -5.83 2.44 -8.91
CA GLU A 90 -5.81 3.77 -8.28
C GLU A 90 -6.62 3.80 -6.97
N LYS A 91 -7.83 3.21 -6.97
CA LYS A 91 -8.65 3.06 -5.76
C LYS A 91 -7.92 2.25 -4.68
N THR A 92 -7.28 1.15 -5.09
CA THR A 92 -6.50 0.29 -4.19
C THR A 92 -5.30 1.03 -3.60
N ALA A 93 -4.54 1.74 -4.44
CA ALA A 93 -3.40 2.55 -4.00
C ALA A 93 -3.82 3.67 -3.05
N GLN A 94 -4.97 4.31 -3.29
CA GLN A 94 -5.51 5.32 -2.37
C GLN A 94 -5.89 4.70 -1.02
N THR A 95 -6.58 3.56 -1.03
CA THR A 95 -7.00 2.89 0.20
C THR A 95 -5.79 2.42 1.02
N LEU A 96 -4.73 1.94 0.36
CA LEU A 96 -3.44 1.63 0.99
C LEU A 96 -2.78 2.86 1.62
N ARG A 97 -2.79 4.02 0.93
CA ARG A 97 -2.25 5.27 1.49
C ARG A 97 -3.02 5.70 2.73
N ASP A 98 -4.34 5.65 2.67
CA ASP A 98 -5.21 6.04 3.79
C ASP A 98 -4.99 5.10 5.00
N GLY A 99 -4.89 3.79 4.76
CA GLY A 99 -4.58 2.80 5.80
C GLY A 99 -3.15 2.90 6.36
N ALA A 100 -2.19 3.38 5.58
CA ALA A 100 -0.81 3.57 6.00
C ALA A 100 -0.57 4.84 6.84
N ALA A 101 -1.46 5.84 6.76
CA ALA A 101 -1.25 7.12 7.43
C ALA A 101 -1.14 6.99 8.97
N PRO A 102 -1.97 6.18 9.67
CA PRO A 102 -1.82 5.97 11.11
C PRO A 102 -0.49 5.28 11.47
N LEU A 103 -0.10 4.24 10.73
CA LEU A 103 1.13 3.50 11.01
C LEU A 103 2.38 4.36 10.80
N ARG A 104 2.36 5.25 9.80
CA ARG A 104 3.47 6.21 9.62
C ARG A 104 3.56 7.24 10.73
N LYS A 105 2.41 7.64 11.29
CA LYS A 105 2.37 8.57 12.42
C LYS A 105 3.01 7.91 13.64
N GLU A 106 2.60 6.69 13.97
CA GLU A 106 3.19 5.87 15.05
C GLU A 106 4.69 5.70 14.83
N LEU A 107 5.12 5.29 13.63
CA LEU A 107 6.55 5.14 13.31
C LEU A 107 7.32 6.47 13.44
N SER A 108 6.72 7.60 13.08
CA SER A 108 7.37 8.91 13.23
C SER A 108 7.43 9.39 14.68
N GLU A 109 6.49 8.96 15.52
CA GLU A 109 6.49 9.21 16.96
C GLU A 109 7.57 8.37 17.64
N ASP A 110 7.71 7.10 17.26
CA ASP A 110 8.79 6.20 17.74
C ASP A 110 10.18 6.63 17.24
N VAL A 111 10.30 7.14 16.02
CA VAL A 111 11.57 7.64 15.45
C VAL A 111 12.00 8.97 16.09
N ASN A 112 11.09 9.74 16.69
CA ASN A 112 11.45 10.88 17.53
C ASN A 112 12.03 10.46 18.89
N ASP A 113 12.02 9.16 19.23
CA ASP A 113 12.82 8.62 20.32
C ASP A 113 14.27 8.51 19.82
N ASN A 114 15.06 9.55 20.09
CA ASN A 114 16.46 9.72 19.66
C ASN A 114 17.33 8.46 19.88
N MET A 115 16.97 7.60 20.83
CA MET A 115 17.67 6.36 21.13
C MET A 115 17.56 5.31 20.01
N PHE A 116 16.44 5.25 19.28
CA PHE A 116 16.23 4.24 18.23
C PHE A 116 16.94 4.60 16.92
N ILE A 117 16.99 5.89 16.56
CA ILE A 117 17.75 6.35 15.38
C ILE A 117 19.25 6.07 15.56
N HIS A 118 19.81 6.39 16.74
CA HIS A 118 21.23 6.13 17.01
C HIS A 118 21.56 4.64 16.96
N ALA A 119 20.71 3.77 17.51
CA ALA A 119 20.96 2.32 17.48
C ALA A 119 20.92 1.68 16.07
N VAL A 120 20.21 2.30 15.11
CA VAL A 120 19.99 1.75 13.76
C VAL A 120 20.90 2.38 12.70
N PHE A 121 21.25 3.66 12.85
CA PHE A 121 21.90 4.44 11.80
C PHE A 121 23.31 4.94 12.15
N ASP A 122 23.93 4.51 13.25
CA ASP A 122 25.32 4.89 13.56
C ASP A 122 26.35 4.13 12.70
N GLN A 123 26.19 4.26 11.38
CA GLN A 123 27.17 3.89 10.38
C GLN A 123 28.35 4.87 10.41
N LYS A 124 28.14 6.08 10.93
CA LYS A 124 29.16 7.12 11.06
C LYS A 124 30.21 6.76 12.11
N GLU A 125 29.84 6.19 13.26
CA GLU A 125 30.83 5.73 14.24
C GLU A 125 31.70 4.57 13.71
N LEU A 126 31.14 3.67 12.88
CA LEU A 126 31.89 2.60 12.23
C LEU A 126 32.78 3.11 11.08
N GLU A 127 32.30 4.08 10.30
CA GLU A 127 33.08 4.73 9.24
C GLU A 127 34.23 5.55 9.82
N ASP A 128 33.99 6.34 10.88
CA ASP A 128 35.01 7.11 11.58
C ASP A 128 36.06 6.18 12.24
N ARG A 129 35.63 5.03 12.81
CA ARG A 129 36.55 4.01 13.34
C ARG A 129 37.37 3.32 12.25
N ALA A 130 36.75 2.97 11.13
CA ALA A 130 37.45 2.34 10.01
C ALA A 130 38.46 3.31 9.39
N TYR A 131 38.12 4.59 9.27
CA TYR A 131 39.01 5.62 8.75
C TYR A 131 40.23 5.84 9.66
N ASN A 132 40.02 5.98 10.97
CA ASN A 132 41.12 6.12 11.94
C ASN A 132 42.03 4.88 11.97
N LEU A 133 41.47 3.67 11.85
CA LEU A 133 42.26 2.44 11.80
C LEU A 133 43.13 2.36 10.52
N ILE A 134 42.62 2.86 9.39
CA ILE A 134 43.37 2.90 8.12
C ILE A 134 44.52 3.92 8.20
N GLU A 135 44.30 5.09 8.81
CA GLU A 135 45.38 6.07 9.02
C GLU A 135 46.46 5.55 9.97
N ASP A 136 46.07 4.89 11.07
CA ASP A 136 47.02 4.28 12.01
C ASP A 136 47.89 3.19 11.33
N ILE A 137 47.32 2.41 10.40
CA ILE A 137 48.06 1.40 9.62
C ILE A 137 48.99 2.07 8.59
N ALA A 138 48.53 3.13 7.94
CA ALA A 138 49.31 3.85 6.93
C ALA A 138 50.53 4.57 7.54
N GLU A 139 50.44 5.06 8.78
CA GLU A 139 51.59 5.63 9.51
C GLU A 139 52.59 4.56 9.96
N PHE A 140 52.16 3.31 10.16
CA PHE A 140 53.04 2.22 10.60
C PHE A 140 53.84 1.56 9.45
N GLU A 141 53.33 1.60 8.21
CA GLU A 141 54.03 1.08 7.02
C GLU A 141 54.98 2.12 6.35
N GLY A 142 55.11 3.31 6.94
CA GLY A 142 55.96 4.42 6.48
C GLY A 142 57.38 4.48 7.06
N VAL A 143 58.03 3.34 7.35
CA VAL A 143 59.47 3.24 7.72
C VAL A 143 60.21 2.27 6.81
#